data_AF-A0A561F223-F1
#
_entry.id   AF-A0A561F223-F1
#
_cell.length_a   1.000
_cell.length_b   1.000
_cell.length_c   1.000
_cell.angle_alpha   90.00
_cell.angle_beta   90.00
_cell.angle_gamma   90.00
#
_symmetry.space_group_name_H-M   'P 1'
#
loop_
_entity.id
_entity.type
_entity.pdbx_description
1 polymer ?
#
loop_
_entity_poly.entity_id
_entity_poly.type
_entity_poly.pdbx_seq_one_letter_code
_entity_poly.pdbx_strand_id
1 'polypeptide(L)' 'MGDTTDYVERVRAVHAAPADPAAPGDPGDLTFCGMDTGRMQRNPYKAPRPGATWYPPKWQSKVCSACDRVLAAS' A
#
# COMPACT_ATOMS: atom_id res chain seq x y z
N MET A 1 -6.47 -21.35 5.18
CA MET A 1 -6.15 -19.96 5.56
C MET A 1 -4.68 -19.75 5.23
N GLY A 2 -4.35 -19.08 4.13
CA GLY A 2 -2.95 -18.79 3.80
C GLY A 2 -2.39 -17.85 4.85
N ASP A 3 -1.23 -18.18 5.41
CA ASP A 3 -0.55 -17.28 6.33
C ASP A 3 -0.21 -16.00 5.56
N THR A 4 -0.63 -14.86 6.10
CA THR A 4 -0.41 -13.53 5.53
C THR A 4 1.07 -13.26 5.19
N THR A 5 1.99 -13.99 5.82
CA THR A 5 3.43 -13.94 5.59
C THR A 5 3.83 -14.36 4.17
N ASP A 6 3.29 -15.47 3.64
CA ASP A 6 3.59 -15.98 2.30
C ASP A 6 3.15 -15.00 1.20
N TYR A 7 2.05 -14.28 1.43
CA TYR A 7 1.55 -13.28 0.50
C TYR A 7 2.55 -12.12 0.36
N VAL A 8 3.23 -11.74 1.44
CA VAL A 8 4.19 -10.62 1.45
C VAL A 8 5.55 -11.01 0.85
N GLU A 9 5.93 -12.29 0.86
CA GLU A 9 7.21 -12.75 0.29
C GLU A 9 7.32 -12.46 -1.21
N ARG A 10 6.21 -12.52 -1.96
CA ARG A 10 6.18 -12.22 -3.40
C ARG A 10 5.98 -10.75 -3.73
N VAL A 11 5.72 -9.90 -2.74
CA VAL A 11 5.55 -8.47 -2.95
C VAL A 11 6.90 -7.84 -3.32
N ARG A 12 6.95 -7.21 -4.49
CA ARG A 12 8.14 -6.47 -4.95
C ARG A 12 8.22 -5.10 -4.30
N ALA A 13 7.13 -4.36 -4.38
CA ALA A 13 6.95 -3.08 -3.73
C ALA A 13 5.46 -2.85 -3.45
N VAL A 14 5.19 -2.04 -2.44
CA VAL A 14 3.86 -1.58 -2.04
C VAL A 14 3.81 -0.09 -2.34
N HIS A 15 2.71 0.31 -2.97
CA HIS A 15 2.44 1.69 -3.32
C HIS A 15 1.19 2.16 -2.62
N ALA A 16 1.13 3.45 -2.32
CA ALA A 16 -0.07 4.09 -1.84
C ALA A 16 -0.74 4.85 -2.98
N ALA A 17 -2.06 4.83 -3.00
CA ALA A 17 -2.91 5.59 -3.90
C ALA A 17 -3.90 6.41 -3.05
N PRO A 18 -4.40 7.55 -3.56
CA PRO A 18 -5.57 8.19 -2.97
C PRO A 18 -6.76 7.23 -2.98
N ALA A 19 -7.73 7.45 -2.11
CA ALA A 19 -8.99 6.72 -2.16
C ALA A 19 -9.77 7.14 -3.42
N ASP A 20 -10.45 6.20 -4.06
CA ASP A 20 -11.40 6.52 -5.13
C ASP A 20 -12.56 7.34 -4.56
N PRO A 21 -12.86 8.54 -5.09
CA PRO A 21 -13.99 9.36 -4.66
C PRO A 21 -15.36 8.66 -4.79
N ALA A 22 -15.52 7.77 -5.76
CA ALA A 22 -16.74 6.99 -5.97
C ALA A 22 -16.81 5.75 -5.07
N ALA A 23 -15.66 5.24 -4.62
CA ALA A 23 -15.54 4.08 -3.75
C ALA A 23 -14.39 4.28 -2.74
N PRO A 24 -14.60 4.95 -1.60
CA PRO A 24 -13.52 5.32 -0.66
C PRO A 24 -12.73 4.14 -0.07
N GLY A 25 -13.24 2.92 -0.22
CA GLY A 25 -12.55 1.69 0.17
C GLY A 25 -11.56 1.16 -0.87
N ASP A 26 -11.56 1.71 -2.08
CA ASP A 26 -10.73 1.27 -3.20
C ASP A 26 -9.66 2.31 -3.54
N PRO A 27 -8.50 1.88 -4.07
CA PRO A 27 -7.49 2.81 -4.55
C PRO A 27 -7.97 3.51 -5.83
N GLY A 28 -7.60 4.78 -5.99
CA GLY A 28 -7.76 5.49 -7.27
C GLY A 28 -6.85 4.91 -8.37
N ASP A 29 -7.01 5.42 -9.59
CA ASP A 29 -6.34 4.89 -10.80
C ASP A 29 -4.81 5.02 -10.78
N LEU A 30 -4.30 6.01 -10.04
CA LEU A 30 -2.87 6.29 -9.95
C LEU A 30 -2.40 6.24 -8.50
N THR A 31 -1.23 5.65 -8.29
CA THR A 31 -0.51 5.78 -7.03
C THR A 31 0.00 7.21 -6.84
N PHE A 32 0.36 7.59 -5.61
CA PHE A 32 1.00 8.89 -5.34
C PHE A 32 2.34 9.08 -6.08
N CYS A 33 2.98 7.99 -6.52
CA CYS A 33 4.19 8.07 -7.35
C CYS A 33 3.89 8.05 -8.87
N GLY A 34 2.62 8.11 -9.27
CA GLY A 34 2.20 8.22 -10.67
C GLY A 34 2.11 6.90 -11.43
N MET A 35 2.05 5.75 -10.75
CA MET A 35 1.90 4.46 -11.41
C MET A 35 0.45 4.00 -11.46
N ASP A 36 0.10 3.31 -12.54
CA ASP A 36 -1.22 2.72 -12.75
C ASP A 36 -1.52 1.59 -11.76
N THR A 37 -2.58 1.74 -10.97
CA THR A 37 -3.02 0.76 -9.97
C THR A 37 -3.66 -0.48 -10.61
N GLY A 38 -4.20 -0.38 -11.82
CA GLY A 38 -4.74 -1.50 -12.59
C GLY A 38 -3.68 -2.54 -13.00
N ARG A 39 -2.39 -2.16 -12.95
CA ARG A 39 -1.25 -3.07 -13.15
C ARG A 39 -0.74 -3.71 -11.85
N MET A 40 -1.35 -3.39 -10.72
CA MET A 40 -0.94 -3.85 -9.40
C MET A 40 -1.97 -4.82 -8.80
N GLN A 41 -1.52 -5.63 -7.85
CA GLN A 41 -2.43 -6.44 -7.05
C GLN A 41 -2.72 -5.73 -5.73
N ARG A 42 -4.00 -5.74 -5.34
CA ARG A 42 -4.40 -5.26 -4.02
C ARG A 42 -3.82 -6.15 -2.94
N ASN A 43 -3.03 -5.54 -2.07
CA ASN A 43 -2.52 -6.19 -0.88
C ASN A 43 -3.63 -6.24 0.20
N PRO A 44 -3.98 -7.42 0.75
CA PRO A 44 -5.03 -7.57 1.76
C PRO A 44 -4.59 -7.11 3.15
N TYR A 45 -3.31 -6.74 3.35
CA TYR A 45 -2.85 -6.22 4.62
C TYR A 45 -3.63 -4.96 5.02
N LYS A 46 -4.14 -4.96 6.25
CA LYS A 46 -4.74 -3.79 6.90
C LYS A 46 -3.89 -3.42 8.10
N ALA A 47 -3.53 -2.15 8.20
CA ALA A 47 -2.87 -1.63 9.39
C ALA A 47 -3.76 -1.86 10.62
N PRO A 48 -3.21 -2.28 11.77
CA PRO A 48 -3.99 -2.73 12.92
C PRO A 48 -4.76 -1.60 13.63
N ARG A 49 -4.35 -0.35 13.43
CA ARG A 49 -4.99 0.83 14.02
C ARG A 49 -4.81 2.06 13.13
N PRO A 50 -5.69 3.07 13.22
CA PRO A 50 -5.45 4.39 12.65
C PRO A 50 -4.09 4.95 13.11
N GLY A 51 -3.33 5.53 12.17
CA GLY A 51 -2.00 6.08 12.45
C GLY A 51 -0.90 5.04 12.74
N ALA A 52 -1.13 3.75 12.48
CA ALA A 52 -0.03 2.80 12.38
C ALA A 52 0.73 2.99 11.06
N THR A 53 2.01 2.58 11.05
CA THR A 53 2.76 2.47 9.79
C THR A 53 2.04 1.52 8.84
N TRP A 54 2.02 1.88 7.56
CA TRP A 54 1.41 1.08 6.49
C TRP A 54 1.90 -0.37 6.40
N TYR A 55 3.09 -0.66 6.91
CA TYR A 55 3.64 -2.00 7.03
C TYR A 55 4.43 -2.19 8.35
N PRO A 56 4.45 -3.41 8.91
CA PRO A 56 5.35 -3.80 9.98
C PRO A 56 6.83 -3.58 9.63
N PRO A 57 7.70 -3.31 10.63
CA PRO A 57 9.13 -3.03 10.42
C PRO A 57 9.86 -4.04 9.53
N LYS A 58 9.55 -5.34 9.69
CA LYS A 58 10.14 -6.44 8.90
C LYS A 58 9.93 -6.31 7.37
N TRP A 59 9.00 -5.47 6.94
CA TRP A 59 8.61 -5.30 5.55
C TRP A 59 8.72 -3.84 5.07
N GLN A 60 9.33 -2.97 5.87
CA GLN A 60 9.58 -1.58 5.49
C GLN A 60 10.48 -1.44 4.25
N SER A 61 11.23 -2.47 3.85
CA SER A 61 11.99 -2.43 2.59
C SER A 61 11.11 -2.56 1.34
N LYS A 62 9.86 -3.04 1.49
CA LYS A 62 8.89 -3.19 0.39
C LYS A 62 8.14 -1.89 0.08
N VAL A 63 8.30 -0.90 0.93
CA VAL A 63 7.66 0.40 0.86
C VAL A 63 8.24 1.23 -0.28
N CYS A 64 7.40 1.72 -1.18
CA CYS A 64 7.81 2.74 -2.13
C CYS A 64 8.14 4.06 -1.41
N SER A 65 9.40 4.45 -1.42
CA SER A 65 9.89 5.68 -0.77
C SER A 65 9.29 6.97 -1.33
N ALA A 66 8.85 6.99 -2.60
CA ALA A 66 8.15 8.13 -3.17
C ALA A 66 6.75 8.29 -2.57
N CYS A 67 5.98 7.20 -2.49
CA CYS A 67 4.67 7.20 -1.85
C CYS A 67 4.77 7.52 -0.36
N ASP A 68 5.76 6.95 0.34
CA ASP A 68 5.98 7.16 1.77
C ASP A 68 6.21 8.65 2.09
N ARG A 69 7.03 9.34 1.27
CA ARG A 69 7.27 10.78 1.42
C ARG A 69 6.02 11.64 1.23
N VAL A 70 5.15 11.30 0.28
CA VAL A 70 3.89 12.04 0.07
C VAL A 70 2.98 11.89 1.28
N LEU A 71 2.87 10.67 1.83
CA LEU A 71 2.04 10.41 3.01
C LEU A 71 2.60 11.03 4.28
N ALA A 72 3.92 11.09 4.44
CA ALA A 72 4.55 11.75 5.59
C ALA A 72 4.38 13.28 5.58
N ALA A 73 4.01 13.87 4.44
CA ALA A 73 3.77 15.30 4.28
C ALA A 73 2.26 15.67 4.34
N SER A 74 1.38 14.69 4.53
CA SER A 74 -0.09 14.84 4.53
C SER A 74 -0.70 14.92 5.92
#